data_AF-A0A2H3C796-F1
#
_entry.id   AF-A0A2H3C796-F1
#
_cell.length_a   1.000
_cell.length_b   1.000
_cell.length_c   1.000
_cell.angle_alpha   90.00
_cell.angle_beta   90.00
_cell.angle_gamma   90.00
#
_symmetry.space_group_name_H-M   'P 1'
#
loop_
_entity.id
_entity.type
_entity.pdbx_description
1 polymer ?
#
loop_
_entity_poly.entity_id
_entity_poly.type
_entity_poly.pdbx_seq_one_letter_code
_entity_poly.pdbx_strand_id
1 'polypeptide(L)'
;MSSSNDSTPSLLFRIELLREDNWVPWKRHGTDMKPIAADPKAPTAEETAKLRKWEEMDGKAQTQIELMLSDMQMIHIMGAITAAEMWKQLKLVKEARGKLGILS
;
A
#
# COMPACT_ATOMS: atom_id res chain seq x y z
N MET A 1 -15.82 33.20 -33.52
CA MET A 1 -14.97 31.98 -33.50
C MET A 1 -14.86 31.56 -32.05
N SER A 2 -15.72 30.66 -31.60
CA SER A 2 -15.67 30.08 -30.27
C SER A 2 -14.92 28.76 -30.36
N SER A 3 -13.74 28.67 -29.76
CA SER A 3 -13.14 27.39 -29.40
C SER A 3 -12.65 27.51 -27.97
N SER A 4 -13.50 26.96 -27.11
CA SER A 4 -13.40 26.68 -25.70
C SER A 4 -11.98 26.50 -25.16
N ASN A 5 -11.68 27.25 -24.10
CA ASN A 5 -10.65 26.88 -23.13
C ASN A 5 -11.04 25.53 -22.53
N ASP A 6 -10.42 24.45 -22.99
CA ASP A 6 -10.50 23.15 -22.34
C ASP A 6 -9.59 23.18 -21.10
N SER A 7 -10.07 23.85 -20.05
CA SER A 7 -9.53 23.71 -18.70
C SER A 7 -10.27 22.55 -18.04
N THR A 8 -9.95 21.32 -18.45
CA THR A 8 -10.37 20.14 -17.70
C THR A 8 -9.69 20.23 -16.32
N PRO A 9 -10.42 20.34 -15.20
CA PRO A 9 -9.79 20.28 -13.90
C PRO A 9 -9.37 18.83 -13.67
N SER A 10 -8.07 18.54 -13.84
CA SER A 10 -7.45 17.28 -13.44
C SER A 10 -7.30 17.21 -11.92
N LEU A 11 -8.39 17.45 -11.22
CA LEU A 11 -8.52 17.16 -9.81
C LEU A 11 -9.51 16.02 -9.74
N LEU A 12 -9.03 14.79 -9.56
CA LEU A 12 -9.77 13.90 -8.67
C LEU A 12 -8.86 13.02 -7.83
N PHE A 13 -7.85 12.30 -8.34
CA PHE A 13 -6.83 11.68 -7.46
C PHE A 13 -5.52 11.45 -8.22
N ARG A 14 -4.57 12.40 -8.17
CA ARG A 14 -3.20 12.09 -8.59
C ARG A 14 -2.61 11.21 -7.50
N ILE A 15 -2.56 9.91 -7.73
CA ILE A 15 -1.81 8.98 -6.88
C ILE A 15 -0.36 9.44 -6.95
N GLU A 16 0.10 10.12 -5.91
CA GLU A 16 1.45 10.64 -5.88
C GLU A 16 2.42 9.49 -5.69
N LEU A 17 3.46 9.45 -6.54
CA LEU A 17 4.54 8.48 -6.38
C LEU A 17 5.19 8.63 -5.00
N LEU A 18 5.57 7.49 -4.42
CA LEU A 18 6.25 7.42 -3.14
C LEU A 18 7.65 8.04 -3.24
N ARG A 19 7.86 9.14 -2.54
CA ARG A 19 9.11 9.88 -2.45
C ARG A 19 9.64 9.86 -1.01
N GLU A 20 10.78 10.49 -0.76
CA GLU A 20 11.33 10.58 0.61
C GLU A 20 10.58 11.62 1.45
N ASP A 21 10.15 12.72 0.83
CA ASP A 21 9.48 13.86 1.46
C ASP A 21 8.01 13.61 1.81
N ASN A 22 7.33 12.69 1.13
CA ASN A 22 5.93 12.35 1.40
C ASN A 22 5.73 11.08 2.26
N TRP A 23 6.81 10.44 2.74
CA TRP A 23 6.76 9.18 3.50
C TRP A 23 5.89 9.25 4.77
N VAL A 24 5.93 10.35 5.52
CA VAL A 24 5.26 10.48 6.83
C VAL A 24 3.73 10.36 6.74
N PRO A 25 3.05 11.09 5.82
CA PRO A 25 1.64 10.86 5.51
C PRO A 25 1.33 9.40 5.15
N TRP A 26 2.15 8.79 4.29
CA TRP A 26 1.92 7.44 3.76
C TRP A 26 2.03 6.33 4.82
N LYS A 27 2.92 6.49 5.80
CA LYS A 27 3.11 5.54 6.91
C LYS A 27 1.83 5.25 7.71
N ARG A 28 0.84 6.15 7.70
CA ARG A 28 -0.41 6.01 8.47
C ARG A 28 -1.41 5.03 7.85
N HIS A 29 -1.18 4.56 6.62
CA HIS A 29 -2.10 3.68 5.89
C HIS A 29 -1.80 2.17 6.06
N GLY A 30 -0.99 1.81 7.06
CA GLY A 30 -0.54 0.43 7.25
C GLY A 30 -1.39 -0.40 8.22
N THR A 31 -1.77 -1.58 7.73
CA THR A 31 -1.99 -2.87 8.44
C THR A 31 -3.37 -3.16 9.04
N ASP A 32 -4.34 -3.46 8.17
CA ASP A 32 -5.38 -4.41 8.56
C ASP A 32 -4.79 -5.83 8.51
N MET A 33 -4.70 -6.50 9.66
CA MET A 33 -4.18 -7.86 9.75
C MET A 33 -5.14 -8.86 9.11
N LYS A 34 -4.58 -9.87 8.42
CA LYS A 34 -5.35 -10.99 7.86
C LYS A 34 -6.19 -11.67 8.95
N PRO A 35 -7.52 -11.80 8.79
CA PRO A 35 -8.36 -12.55 9.71
C PRO A 35 -7.93 -14.01 9.70
N ILE A 36 -7.77 -14.59 10.89
CA ILE A 36 -7.50 -16.01 11.09
C ILE A 36 -8.81 -16.65 11.59
N ALA A 37 -9.25 -17.73 10.97
CA ALA A 37 -10.42 -18.49 11.43
C ALA A 37 -10.12 -19.17 12.77
N ALA A 38 -11.14 -19.29 13.64
CA ALA A 38 -10.99 -19.94 14.94
C ALA A 38 -10.67 -21.45 14.82
N ASP A 39 -11.20 -22.12 13.78
CA ASP A 39 -10.77 -23.45 13.36
C ASP A 39 -10.34 -23.42 11.87
N PRO A 40 -9.03 -23.57 11.57
CA PRO A 40 -8.52 -23.62 10.20
C PRO A 40 -9.09 -24.77 9.35
N LYS A 41 -9.62 -25.83 9.97
CA LYS A 41 -10.13 -27.02 9.29
C LYS A 41 -11.64 -26.98 9.05
N ALA A 42 -12.37 -26.10 9.72
CA ALA A 42 -13.81 -25.94 9.57
C ALA A 42 -14.23 -24.47 9.77
N PRO A 43 -13.78 -23.54 8.90
CA PRO A 43 -14.18 -22.15 8.99
C PRO A 43 -15.69 -22.03 8.80
N THR A 44 -16.34 -21.25 9.66
CA THR A 44 -17.76 -20.92 9.53
C THR A 44 -18.01 -20.08 8.27
N ALA A 45 -19.26 -20.07 7.80
CA ALA A 45 -19.65 -19.24 6.64
C ALA A 45 -19.36 -17.75 6.90
N GLU A 46 -19.50 -17.29 8.15
CA GLU A 46 -19.18 -15.91 8.54
C GLU A 46 -17.68 -15.61 8.51
N GLU A 47 -16.83 -16.53 9.00
CA GLU A 47 -15.37 -16.38 8.93
C GLU A 47 -14.88 -16.38 7.49
N THR A 48 -15.46 -17.24 6.65
CA THR A 48 -15.17 -17.29 5.21
C THR A 48 -15.56 -15.99 4.51
N ALA A 49 -16.72 -15.42 4.84
CA ALA A 49 -17.16 -14.14 4.30
C ALA A 49 -16.26 -12.98 4.75
N LYS A 50 -15.84 -12.97 6.02
CA LYS A 50 -14.88 -11.98 6.56
C LYS A 50 -13.52 -12.11 5.87
N LEU A 51 -13.03 -13.33 5.66
CA LEU A 51 -11.77 -13.58 4.96
C LEU A 51 -11.83 -13.07 3.52
N ARG A 52 -12.87 -13.41 2.76
CA ARG A 52 -13.04 -12.92 1.38
C ARG A 52 -13.09 -11.40 1.29
N LYS A 53 -13.83 -10.76 2.21
CA LYS A 53 -13.91 -9.30 2.26
C LYS A 53 -12.55 -8.68 2.58
N TRP A 54 -11.78 -9.30 3.47
CA TRP A 54 -10.42 -8.87 3.75
C TRP A 54 -9.50 -9.07 2.55
N GLU A 55 -9.56 -10.21 1.87
CA GLU A 55 -8.75 -10.48 0.66
C GLU A 55 -9.05 -9.48 -0.46
N GLU A 56 -10.31 -9.08 -0.63
CA GLU A 56 -10.68 -8.02 -1.58
C GLU A 56 -10.08 -6.66 -1.20
N MET A 57 -10.11 -6.31 0.08
CA MET A 57 -9.55 -5.05 0.58
C MET A 57 -8.02 -5.04 0.52
N ASP A 58 -7.38 -6.16 0.87
CA ASP A 58 -5.94 -6.34 0.78
C ASP A 58 -5.49 -6.26 -0.68
N GLY A 59 -6.18 -6.93 -1.62
CA GLY A 59 -5.90 -6.82 -3.05
C GLY A 59 -6.00 -5.38 -3.58
N LYS A 60 -7.03 -4.62 -3.17
CA LYS A 60 -7.14 -3.19 -3.50
C LYS A 60 -5.97 -2.38 -2.93
N ALA A 61 -5.56 -2.67 -1.70
CA ALA A 61 -4.42 -2.02 -1.07
C ALA A 61 -3.10 -2.37 -1.76
N GLN A 62 -2.90 -3.62 -2.20
CA GLN A 62 -1.74 -4.04 -2.99
C GLN A 62 -1.66 -3.24 -4.30
N THR A 63 -2.75 -3.17 -5.07
CA THR A 63 -2.81 -2.39 -6.31
C THR A 63 -2.52 -0.90 -6.06
N GLN A 64 -3.04 -0.31 -4.98
CA GLN A 64 -2.72 1.07 -4.64
C GLN A 64 -1.23 1.28 -4.36
N ILE A 65 -0.61 0.36 -3.60
CA ILE A 65 0.83 0.41 -3.32
C ILE A 65 1.62 0.31 -4.63
N GLU A 66 1.32 -0.66 -5.50
CA GLU A 66 2.00 -0.83 -6.79
C GLU A 66 1.90 0.43 -7.66
N LEU A 67 0.71 1.03 -7.77
CA LEU A 67 0.49 2.27 -8.54
C LEU A 67 1.27 3.48 -8.00
N MET A 68 1.65 3.44 -6.72
CA MET A 68 2.43 4.51 -6.08
C MET A 68 3.94 4.31 -6.20
N LEU A 69 4.41 3.10 -6.50
CA LEU A 69 5.83 2.83 -6.62
C LEU A 69 6.31 3.14 -8.04
N SER A 70 7.52 3.66 -8.16
CA SER A 70 8.21 3.63 -9.46
C SER A 70 8.69 2.22 -9.77
N ASP A 71 8.98 1.94 -11.04
CA ASP A 71 9.56 0.66 -11.50
C ASP A 71 10.81 0.26 -10.71
N MET A 72 11.64 1.24 -10.33
CA MET A 72 12.84 1.01 -9.51
C MET A 72 12.51 0.66 -8.05
N GLN A 73 11.37 1.11 -7.52
CA GLN A 73 10.94 0.82 -6.15
C GLN A 73 10.18 -0.50 -6.05
N MET A 74 9.62 -1.02 -7.15
CA MET A 74 8.94 -2.32 -7.21
C MET A 74 9.83 -3.47 -6.70
N ILE A 75 11.15 -3.41 -6.89
CA ILE A 75 12.07 -4.43 -6.39
C ILE A 75 12.02 -4.59 -4.87
N HIS A 76 11.62 -3.55 -4.14
CA HIS A 76 11.59 -3.56 -2.68
C HIS A 76 10.39 -4.31 -2.09
N ILE A 77 9.34 -4.52 -2.90
CA ILE A 77 8.13 -5.25 -2.49
C ILE A 77 8.08 -6.67 -3.08
N MET A 78 9.13 -7.07 -3.80
CA MET A 78 9.17 -8.36 -4.49
C MET A 78 9.05 -9.52 -3.48
N GLY A 79 8.12 -10.43 -3.75
CA GLY A 79 7.83 -11.58 -2.88
C GLY A 79 6.93 -11.30 -1.68
N ALA A 80 6.45 -10.07 -1.50
CA ALA A 80 5.34 -9.80 -0.58
C ALA A 80 4.04 -10.39 -1.13
N ILE A 81 3.26 -11.03 -0.26
CA ILE A 81 2.00 -11.69 -0.60
C ILE A 81 0.79 -10.84 -0.16
N THR A 82 1.00 -9.93 0.80
CA THR A 82 -0.03 -9.06 1.37
C THR A 82 0.38 -7.59 1.32
N ALA A 83 -0.60 -6.68 1.30
CA ALA A 83 -0.31 -5.24 1.35
C ALA A 83 0.44 -4.85 2.63
N ALA A 84 0.16 -5.54 3.74
CA ALA A 84 0.87 -5.37 4.99
C ALA A 84 2.36 -5.73 4.89
N GLU A 85 2.71 -6.80 4.17
CA GLU A 85 4.10 -7.18 3.89
C GLU A 85 4.80 -6.18 2.97
N MET A 86 4.12 -5.72 1.93
CA MET A 86 4.64 -4.65 1.04
C MET A 86 4.99 -3.41 1.87
N TRP A 87 4.07 -2.95 2.74
CA TRP A 87 4.32 -1.82 3.65
C TRP A 87 5.48 -2.06 4.60
N LYS A 88 5.59 -3.27 5.17
CA LYS A 88 6.69 -3.64 6.06
C LYS A 88 8.04 -3.56 5.34
N GLN A 89 8.12 -4.07 4.12
CA GLN A 89 9.35 -4.02 3.32
C GLN A 89 9.70 -2.59 2.91
N LEU A 90 8.72 -1.79 2.49
CA LEU A 90 8.91 -0.37 2.20
C LEU A 90 9.42 0.41 3.42
N LYS A 91 8.86 0.13 4.61
CA LYS A 91 9.29 0.72 5.87
C LYS A 91 10.74 0.36 6.20
N LEU A 92 11.16 -0.88 5.98
CA LEU A 92 12.56 -1.28 6.16
C LEU A 92 13.49 -0.45 5.28
N VAL A 93 13.16 -0.28 3.99
CA VAL A 93 14.01 0.48 3.06
C VAL A 93 14.06 1.97 3.42
N LYS A 94 12.92 2.57 3.78
CA LYS A 94 12.79 4.00 4.06
C LYS A 94 13.34 4.39 5.43
N GLU A 95 13.17 3.54 6.45
CA GLU A 95 13.62 3.84 7.82
C GLU A 95 15.03 3.32 8.13
N ALA A 96 15.57 2.33 7.40
CA ALA A 96 16.95 1.86 7.59
C ALA A 96 17.99 2.95 7.30
N ARG A 97 17.70 3.88 6.37
CA ARG A 97 18.58 5.02 6.07
C ARG A 97 18.69 6.03 7.22
N GLY A 98 17.76 6.02 8.19
CA GLY A 98 17.78 6.92 9.34
C GLY A 98 18.78 6.56 10.44
N LYS A 99 19.32 5.33 10.47
CA LYS A 99 20.28 4.88 11.50
C LYS A 99 21.74 5.15 11.17
N LEU A 100 22.08 5.53 9.94
CA LEU A 100 23.47 5.79 9.54
C LEU A 100 24.01 7.16 10.00
N GLY A 101 23.22 7.96 10.70
CA GLY A 101 23.59 9.31 11.17
C GLY A 101 23.95 9.44 12.65
N ILE A 102 24.03 8.34 13.42
CA ILE A 102 24.42 8.38 14.84
C ILE A 102 25.63 7.48 15.08
N LEU A 103 26.74 7.81 14.42
CA LEU A 103 28.07 7.53 14.94
C LEU A 103 28.70 8.90 15.21
N SER A 104 28.42 9.42 16.40
CA SER A 104 29.26 10.44 17.07
C SER A 104 30.35 9.72 17.83
#